data_AF-A0A098YTL4-F1
#
_entry.id   AF-A0A098YTL4-F1
#
_cell.length_a   1.000
_cell.length_b   1.000
_cell.length_c   1.000
_cell.angle_alpha   90.00
_cell.angle_beta   90.00
_cell.angle_gamma   90.00
#
_symmetry.space_group_name_H-M   'P 1'
#
loop_
_entity.id
_entity.type
_entity.pdbx_description
1 polymer ?
#
loop_
_entity_poly.entity_id
_entity_poly.type
_entity_poly.pdbx_seq_one_letter_code
_entity_poly.pdbx_strand_id
1 'polypeptide(L)'
;MMSKDSKFINNLHNLEAALPSYDTKNGLGDYYREFDNGDTYTDIKTKVIYLNSNPKAYNIDKFLMQMADSKSLFLFFFIGVNEESIFKTLLCSVYHGKLIDNTILQFHWAGRNTRGAAQFNGTAIDEMLNEQSFVNDIDITKSETFLQELLNR
;
A
#
# COMPACT_ATOMS: atom_id res chain seq x y z
N MET A 1 30.31 17.89 -36.40
CA MET A 1 29.55 18.77 -35.50
C MET A 1 28.25 18.04 -35.16
N MET A 2 28.10 17.49 -33.95
CA MET A 2 26.86 16.79 -33.56
C MET A 2 25.71 17.80 -33.53
N SER A 3 24.59 17.49 -34.19
CA SER A 3 23.41 18.35 -34.18
C SER A 3 22.90 18.50 -32.74
N LYS A 4 22.32 19.66 -32.41
CA LYS A 4 21.76 19.93 -31.08
C LYS A 4 20.77 18.85 -30.64
N ASP A 5 20.03 18.27 -31.59
CA ASP A 5 19.05 17.20 -31.34
C ASP A 5 19.72 15.91 -30.87
N SER A 6 20.84 15.52 -31.48
CA SER A 6 21.60 14.33 -31.04
C SER A 6 22.15 14.48 -29.63
N LYS A 7 22.50 15.72 -29.24
CA LYS A 7 23.01 16.02 -27.89
C LYS A 7 21.89 15.95 -26.85
N PHE A 8 20.68 16.36 -27.24
CA PHE A 8 19.49 16.28 -26.37
C PHE A 8 19.05 14.83 -26.14
N ILE A 9 18.99 14.03 -27.20
CA ILE A 9 18.64 12.60 -27.15
C ILE A 9 19.66 11.83 -26.30
N ASN A 10 20.96 12.09 -26.50
CA ASN A 10 22.01 11.45 -25.70
C ASN A 10 21.94 11.87 -24.23
N ASN A 11 21.62 13.13 -23.92
CA ASN A 11 21.43 13.56 -22.54
C ASN A 11 20.22 12.89 -21.88
N LEU A 12 19.13 12.66 -22.62
CA LEU A 12 17.94 11.97 -22.13
C LEU A 12 18.26 10.50 -21.80
N HIS A 13 18.93 9.80 -22.71
CA HIS A 13 19.36 8.42 -22.48
C HIS A 13 20.34 8.28 -21.30
N ASN A 14 21.26 9.24 -21.15
CA ASN A 14 22.18 9.26 -20.02
C ASN A 14 21.46 9.53 -18.68
N LEU A 15 20.39 10.33 -18.71
CA LEU A 15 19.55 10.58 -17.53
C LEU A 15 18.77 9.31 -17.16
N GLU A 16 18.13 8.65 -18.13
CA GLU A 16 17.40 7.39 -17.90
C GLU A 16 18.33 6.28 -17.39
N ALA A 17 19.55 6.18 -17.89
CA ALA A 17 20.55 5.23 -17.42
C ALA A 17 21.08 5.55 -16.01
N ALA A 18 20.97 6.81 -15.56
CA ALA A 18 21.32 7.26 -14.22
C ALA A 18 20.16 7.14 -13.21
N LEU A 19 18.94 6.87 -13.69
CA LEU A 19 17.82 6.55 -12.81
C LEU A 19 18.05 5.16 -12.21
N PRO A 20 17.77 4.97 -10.91
CA PRO A 20 17.82 3.64 -10.32
C PRO A 20 16.90 2.70 -11.10
N SER A 21 17.38 1.49 -11.41
CA SER A 21 16.53 0.45 -11.99
C SER A 21 15.53 0.02 -10.92
N TYR A 22 14.27 0.44 -11.06
CA TYR A 22 13.18 -0.05 -10.24
C TYR A 22 12.81 -1.45 -10.74
N ASP A 23 13.38 -2.48 -10.13
CA ASP A 23 12.81 -3.83 -10.26
C ASP A 23 11.51 -3.83 -9.44
N THR A 24 10.41 -3.49 -10.10
CA THR A 24 9.08 -3.71 -9.52
C THR A 24 8.85 -5.21 -9.48
N LYS A 25 9.47 -5.90 -8.51
CA LYS A 25 9.00 -7.21 -8.11
C LYS A 25 7.50 -7.04 -7.88
N ASN A 26 6.69 -7.78 -8.62
CA ASN A 26 5.22 -7.71 -8.60
C ASN A 26 4.60 -8.18 -7.26
N GLY A 27 5.25 -7.87 -6.14
CA GLY A 27 4.91 -8.26 -4.78
C GLY A 27 3.77 -7.44 -4.18
N LEU A 28 3.47 -7.73 -2.92
CA LEU A 28 2.33 -7.16 -2.20
C LEU A 28 2.59 -5.73 -1.68
N GLY A 29 3.84 -5.37 -1.39
CA GLY A 29 4.22 -4.06 -0.85
C GLY A 29 5.54 -3.54 -1.42
N ASP A 30 5.87 -2.31 -1.07
CA ASP A 30 7.02 -1.57 -1.59
C ASP A 30 8.33 -1.91 -0.87
N TYR A 31 8.25 -2.34 0.39
CA TYR A 31 9.40 -2.69 1.22
C TYR A 31 9.20 -4.06 1.89
N TYR A 32 10.21 -4.91 1.78
CA TYR A 32 10.25 -6.22 2.42
C TYR A 32 11.40 -6.29 3.43
N ARG A 33 11.14 -6.87 4.59
CA ARG A 33 12.19 -7.18 5.56
C ARG A 33 11.84 -8.42 6.39
N GLU A 34 12.78 -9.35 6.40
CA GLU A 34 12.78 -10.55 7.23
C GLU A 34 13.22 -10.24 8.67
N PHE A 35 12.53 -10.86 9.63
CA PHE A 35 12.90 -10.87 11.04
C PHE A 35 12.74 -12.29 11.59
N ASP A 36 13.44 -12.60 12.69
CA ASP A 36 13.39 -13.92 13.33
C ASP A 36 11.95 -14.36 13.69
N ASN A 37 11.08 -13.38 13.98
CA ASN A 37 9.70 -13.56 14.40
C ASN A 37 8.65 -13.25 13.32
N GLY A 38 9.06 -12.96 12.08
CA GLY A 38 8.11 -12.69 10.99
C GLY A 38 8.68 -11.85 9.86
N ASP A 39 8.10 -12.02 8.69
CA ASP A 39 8.46 -11.31 7.46
C ASP A 39 7.50 -10.15 7.24
N THR A 40 8.04 -8.94 7.22
CA THR A 40 7.23 -7.74 7.01
C THR A 40 7.20 -7.37 5.54
N TYR A 41 5.99 -7.10 5.06
CA TYR A 41 5.69 -6.54 3.76
C TYR A 41 5.03 -5.20 4.03
N THR A 42 5.69 -4.10 3.69
CA THR A 42 5.19 -2.75 3.96
C THR A 42 4.87 -2.04 2.66
N ASP A 43 3.63 -1.62 2.51
CA ASP A 43 3.17 -0.81 1.39
C ASP A 43 3.11 0.66 1.81
N ILE A 44 3.74 1.54 1.04
CA ILE A 44 3.91 2.95 1.38
C ILE A 44 2.83 3.76 0.64
N LYS A 45 2.06 4.53 1.39
CA LYS A 45 0.94 5.30 0.85
C LYS A 45 0.99 6.76 1.28
N THR A 46 1.21 7.64 0.33
CA THR A 46 1.11 9.08 0.54
C THR A 46 -0.37 9.52 0.49
N LYS A 47 -0.82 10.25 1.51
CA LYS A 47 -2.15 10.85 1.56
C LYS A 47 -2.01 12.37 1.69
N VAL A 48 -2.44 13.08 0.65
CA VAL A 48 -2.52 14.54 0.63
C VAL A 48 -3.86 14.93 1.23
N ILE A 49 -3.84 15.57 2.40
CA ILE A 49 -5.03 15.64 3.27
C ILE A 49 -6.17 16.49 2.71
N TYR A 50 -5.86 17.51 1.90
CA TYR A 50 -6.88 18.35 1.25
C TYR A 50 -7.43 17.72 -0.03
N LEU A 51 -6.92 16.56 -0.47
CA LEU A 51 -7.47 15.81 -1.59
C LEU A 51 -8.36 14.68 -1.07
N ASN A 52 -9.63 14.72 -1.45
CA ASN A 52 -10.61 13.68 -1.12
C ASN A 52 -10.42 12.44 -2.03
N SER A 53 -9.32 11.74 -1.84
CA SER A 53 -8.96 10.51 -2.55
C SER A 53 -9.11 9.28 -1.65
N ASN A 54 -9.56 8.17 -2.24
CA ASN A 54 -9.59 6.85 -1.60
C ASN A 54 -8.32 6.08 -2.00
N PRO A 55 -7.39 5.82 -1.05
CA PRO A 55 -6.18 5.08 -1.35
C PRO A 55 -6.50 3.66 -1.82
N LYS A 56 -5.83 3.20 -2.89
CA LYS A 56 -5.83 1.78 -3.23
C LYS A 56 -5.06 1.02 -2.16
N ALA A 57 -5.61 -0.11 -1.72
CA ALA A 57 -4.96 -0.98 -0.74
C ALA A 57 -4.21 -2.09 -1.48
N TYR A 58 -4.82 -3.26 -1.64
CA TYR A 58 -4.19 -4.44 -2.24
C TYR A 58 -5.12 -5.15 -3.22
N ASN A 59 -4.53 -5.94 -4.13
CA ASN A 59 -5.27 -6.99 -4.81
C ASN A 59 -5.54 -8.15 -3.83
N ILE A 60 -6.77 -8.64 -3.77
CA ILE A 60 -7.18 -9.62 -2.75
C ILE A 60 -6.46 -10.96 -2.93
N ASP A 61 -6.32 -11.44 -4.16
CA ASP A 61 -5.65 -12.72 -4.42
C ASP A 61 -4.16 -12.68 -4.05
N LYS A 62 -3.46 -11.58 -4.41
CA LYS A 62 -2.07 -11.37 -3.99
C LYS A 62 -1.92 -11.29 -2.48
N PHE A 63 -2.84 -10.58 -1.82
CA PHE A 63 -2.84 -10.45 -0.36
C PHE A 63 -3.01 -11.83 0.31
N LEU A 64 -4.06 -12.58 -0.06
CA LEU A 64 -4.32 -13.89 0.52
C LEU A 64 -3.18 -14.88 0.25
N MET A 65 -2.61 -14.85 -0.96
CA MET A 65 -1.45 -15.68 -1.30
C MET A 65 -0.26 -15.40 -0.37
N GLN A 66 0.06 -14.12 -0.12
CA GLN A 66 1.16 -13.75 0.77
C GLN A 66 0.86 -14.09 2.24
N MET A 67 -0.38 -13.89 2.69
CA MET A 67 -0.78 -14.16 4.07
C MET A 67 -0.92 -15.67 4.37
N ALA A 68 -0.98 -16.51 3.34
CA ALA A 68 -0.93 -17.96 3.51
C ALA A 68 0.45 -18.47 3.95
N ASP A 69 1.51 -17.67 3.76
CA ASP A 69 2.83 -17.99 4.29
C ASP A 69 2.86 -17.81 5.81
N SER A 70 3.42 -18.81 6.52
CA SER A 70 3.33 -18.95 7.98
C SER A 70 3.93 -17.81 8.83
N LYS A 71 4.61 -16.84 8.21
CA LYS A 71 5.35 -15.77 8.88
C LYS A 71 5.05 -14.37 8.34
N SER A 72 4.09 -14.20 7.45
CA SER A 72 3.87 -12.90 6.79
C SER A 72 3.11 -11.90 7.65
N LEU A 73 3.63 -10.68 7.75
CA LEU A 73 2.97 -9.51 8.32
C LEU A 73 2.84 -8.43 7.25
N PHE A 74 1.61 -8.03 6.92
CA PHE A 74 1.37 -6.94 5.97
C PHE A 74 1.03 -5.64 6.68
N LEU A 75 1.79 -4.59 6.34
CA LEU A 75 1.74 -3.28 6.98
C LEU A 75 1.52 -2.19 5.94
N PHE A 76 0.84 -1.13 6.34
CA PHE A 76 0.79 0.13 5.61
C PHE A 76 1.63 1.19 6.33
N PHE A 77 2.48 1.86 5.57
CA PHE A 77 3.16 3.06 6.02
C PHE A 77 2.55 4.28 5.35
N PHE A 78 1.63 4.95 6.05
CA PHE A 78 1.01 6.17 5.56
C PHE A 78 1.89 7.38 5.81
N ILE A 79 1.98 8.24 4.80
CA ILE A 79 2.67 9.52 4.85
C ILE A 79 1.63 10.61 4.62
N GLY A 80 1.26 11.33 5.68
CA GLY A 80 0.36 12.47 5.63
C GLY A 80 1.10 13.72 5.18
N VAL A 81 0.65 14.30 4.06
CA VAL A 81 1.24 15.51 3.47
C VAL A 81 0.20 16.62 3.44
N ASN A 82 0.62 17.82 3.85
CA ASN A 82 -0.15 19.06 3.71
C ASN A 82 0.58 20.02 2.75
N GLU A 83 0.13 21.28 2.69
CA GLU A 83 0.71 22.28 1.79
C GLU A 83 2.17 22.63 2.12
N GLU A 84 2.60 22.43 3.37
CA GLU A 84 3.91 22.84 3.86
C GLU A 84 4.93 21.69 3.78
N SER A 85 4.57 20.47 4.19
CA SER A 85 5.42 19.28 4.16
C SER A 85 4.69 18.01 4.64
N ILE A 86 5.46 16.96 4.96
CA ILE A 86 4.97 15.79 5.70
C ILE A 86 4.68 16.21 7.13
N PHE A 87 3.43 16.08 7.58
CA PHE A 87 3.03 16.44 8.95
C PHE A 87 2.91 15.22 9.88
N LYS A 88 2.70 14.02 9.32
CA LYS A 88 2.57 12.78 10.09
C LYS A 88 3.01 11.57 9.27
N THR A 89 3.62 10.60 9.94
CA THR A 89 3.78 9.24 9.42
C THR A 89 3.10 8.25 10.36
N LEU A 90 2.63 7.15 9.79
CA LEU A 90 1.83 6.16 10.49
C LEU A 90 2.15 4.76 9.96
N LEU A 91 2.63 3.86 10.82
CA LEU A 91 2.79 2.45 10.49
C LEU A 91 1.65 1.66 11.12
N CYS A 92 0.89 0.94 10.29
CA CYS A 92 -0.36 0.30 10.69
C CYS A 92 -0.43 -1.14 10.14
N SER A 93 -0.95 -2.08 10.94
CA SER A 93 -1.23 -3.43 10.45
C SER A 93 -2.41 -3.40 9.49
N VAL A 94 -2.40 -4.22 8.43
CA VAL A 94 -3.59 -4.45 7.60
C VAL A 94 -4.81 -4.87 8.42
N TYR A 95 -4.58 -5.51 9.57
CA TYR A 95 -5.61 -5.99 10.48
C TYR A 95 -6.06 -4.97 11.55
N HIS A 96 -5.60 -3.73 11.45
CA HIS A 96 -6.07 -2.69 12.36
C HIS A 96 -7.58 -2.50 12.21
N GLY A 97 -8.31 -2.46 13.33
CA GLY A 97 -9.78 -2.47 13.33
C GLY A 97 -10.39 -1.39 12.45
N LYS A 98 -9.87 -0.16 12.52
CA LYS A 98 -10.37 0.96 11.70
C LYS A 98 -10.08 0.78 10.19
N LEU A 99 -8.99 0.11 9.82
CA LEU A 99 -8.72 -0.21 8.41
C LEU A 99 -9.68 -1.26 7.88
N ILE A 100 -9.93 -2.32 8.65
CA ILE A 100 -10.89 -3.36 8.28
C ILE A 100 -12.28 -2.73 8.07
N ASP A 101 -12.76 -1.95 9.05
CA ASP A 101 -14.08 -1.32 9.02
C ASP A 101 -14.26 -0.35 7.84
N ASN A 102 -13.16 0.17 7.31
CA ASN A 102 -13.14 1.16 6.23
C ASN A 102 -12.56 0.61 4.92
N THR A 103 -12.47 -0.72 4.79
CA THR A 103 -12.06 -1.37 3.56
C THR A 103 -13.25 -1.55 2.62
N ILE A 104 -13.14 -0.99 1.43
CA ILE A 104 -14.11 -1.11 0.34
C ILE A 104 -13.59 -2.13 -0.66
N LEU A 105 -14.31 -3.23 -0.83
CA LEU A 105 -13.96 -4.31 -1.76
C LEU A 105 -14.58 -4.03 -3.14
N GLN A 106 -13.75 -3.95 -4.16
CA GLN A 106 -14.12 -3.69 -5.55
C GLN A 106 -13.97 -4.95 -6.39
N PHE A 107 -15.01 -5.28 -7.15
CA PHE A 107 -15.00 -6.42 -8.07
C PHE A 107 -14.50 -5.99 -9.46
N HIS A 108 -13.84 -6.89 -10.19
CA HIS A 108 -13.46 -6.68 -11.59
C HIS A 108 -14.14 -7.72 -12.49
N TRP A 109 -14.90 -7.27 -13.50
CA TRP A 109 -15.71 -8.12 -14.39
C TRP A 109 -14.92 -8.88 -15.48
N ALA A 110 -13.61 -9.11 -15.33
CA ALA A 110 -12.80 -9.67 -16.42
C ALA A 110 -11.74 -10.68 -15.96
N GLY A 111 -12.18 -11.86 -15.48
CA GLY A 111 -11.52 -13.18 -15.65
C GLY A 111 -10.08 -13.42 -15.17
N ARG A 112 -9.34 -12.41 -14.69
CA ARG A 112 -8.04 -12.51 -14.00
C ARG A 112 -8.11 -11.57 -12.79
N ASN A 113 -7.78 -12.08 -11.59
CA ASN A 113 -8.13 -11.53 -10.26
C ASN A 113 -9.61 -11.70 -9.90
N THR A 114 -10.02 -12.94 -9.64
CA THR A 114 -11.44 -13.32 -9.45
C THR A 114 -12.08 -12.65 -8.25
N ARG A 115 -11.30 -12.31 -7.21
CA ARG A 115 -11.83 -11.74 -5.97
C ARG A 115 -11.88 -10.21 -5.95
N GLY A 116 -11.14 -9.57 -6.85
CA GLY A 116 -11.09 -8.12 -6.99
C GLY A 116 -9.94 -7.43 -6.21
N ALA A 117 -10.17 -6.17 -5.83
CA ALA A 117 -9.18 -5.34 -5.12
C ALA A 117 -9.83 -4.59 -3.94
N ALA A 118 -9.02 -4.22 -2.96
CA ALA A 118 -9.41 -3.42 -1.81
C ALA A 118 -9.00 -1.95 -1.98
N GLN A 119 -9.82 -1.04 -1.48
CA GLN A 119 -9.53 0.38 -1.33
C GLN A 119 -9.93 0.83 0.07
N PHE A 120 -9.27 1.86 0.59
CA PHE A 120 -9.68 2.45 1.87
C PHE A 120 -10.60 3.64 1.65
N ASN A 121 -11.53 3.84 2.58
CA ASN A 121 -12.20 5.13 2.74
C ASN A 121 -11.16 6.19 3.12
N GLY A 122 -10.97 7.20 2.26
CA GLY A 122 -9.98 8.25 2.46
C GLY A 122 -10.15 9.01 3.77
N THR A 123 -11.40 9.27 4.19
CA THR A 123 -11.69 10.00 5.43
C THR A 123 -11.20 9.24 6.66
N ALA A 124 -11.29 7.91 6.68
CA ALA A 124 -10.80 7.12 7.79
C ALA A 124 -9.28 7.21 7.94
N ILE A 125 -8.55 7.26 6.81
CA ILE A 125 -7.09 7.46 6.79
C ILE A 125 -6.74 8.87 7.28
N ASP A 126 -7.51 9.89 6.87
CA ASP A 126 -7.32 11.26 7.33
C ASP A 126 -7.49 11.35 8.85
N GLU A 127 -8.53 10.72 9.41
CA GLU A 127 -8.73 10.66 10.85
C GLU A 127 -7.57 9.94 11.57
N MET A 128 -7.09 8.81 11.04
CA MET A 128 -5.94 8.10 11.61
C MET A 128 -4.65 8.94 11.59
N LEU A 129 -4.41 9.72 10.53
CA LEU A 129 -3.25 10.60 10.41
C LEU A 129 -3.34 11.82 11.36
N ASN A 130 -4.54 12.27 11.70
CA ASN A 130 -4.74 13.35 12.67
C ASN A 130 -4.75 12.86 14.13
N GLU A 131 -4.73 11.55 14.37
CA GLU A 131 -4.71 11.01 15.72
C GLU A 131 -3.39 11.34 16.44
N GLN A 132 -3.51 11.92 17.62
CA GLN A 132 -2.35 12.39 18.38
C GLN A 132 -1.49 11.22 18.88
N SER A 133 -2.14 10.13 19.32
CA SER A 133 -1.51 8.93 19.88
C SER A 133 -2.08 7.68 19.24
N PHE A 134 -1.72 7.44 17.97
CA PHE A 134 -2.12 6.22 17.28
C PHE A 134 -1.55 4.98 17.97
N VAL A 135 -2.43 4.00 18.20
CA VAL A 135 -2.08 2.67 18.65
C VAL A 135 -2.66 1.65 17.68
N ASN A 136 -1.83 0.70 17.26
CA ASN A 136 -2.26 -0.36 16.37
C ASN A 136 -3.14 -1.35 17.15
N ASP A 137 -4.45 -1.18 17.04
CA ASP A 137 -5.46 -2.03 17.67
C ASP A 137 -5.91 -3.15 16.73
N ILE A 138 -5.71 -4.41 17.14
CA ILE A 138 -6.04 -5.60 16.35
C ILE A 138 -7.07 -6.42 17.14
N ASP A 139 -8.28 -6.46 16.61
CA ASP A 139 -9.32 -7.38 17.06
C ASP A 139 -9.18 -8.69 16.28
N ILE A 140 -8.80 -9.76 16.98
CA ILE A 140 -8.57 -11.08 16.38
C ILE A 140 -9.85 -11.63 15.74
N THR A 141 -11.00 -11.51 16.40
CA THR A 141 -12.27 -12.06 15.91
C THR A 141 -12.70 -11.32 14.64
N LYS A 142 -12.54 -9.99 14.63
CA LYS A 142 -12.81 -9.17 13.44
C LYS A 142 -11.87 -9.53 12.30
N SER A 143 -10.58 -9.71 12.59
CA SER A 143 -9.56 -10.06 11.60
C SER A 143 -9.82 -11.41 10.95
N GLU A 144 -10.15 -12.44 11.75
CA GLU A 144 -10.52 -13.76 11.26
C GLU A 144 -11.78 -13.71 10.39
N THR A 145 -12.80 -12.97 10.84
CA THR A 145 -14.04 -12.77 10.07
C THR A 145 -13.75 -12.11 8.72
N PHE A 146 -12.96 -11.04 8.72
CA PHE A 146 -12.56 -10.33 7.51
C PHE A 146 -11.79 -11.24 6.54
N LEU A 147 -10.86 -12.06 7.03
CA LEU A 147 -10.15 -13.03 6.20
C LEU A 147 -11.08 -14.09 5.61
N GLN A 148 -12.05 -14.59 6.38
CA GLN A 148 -13.06 -15.52 5.89
C GLN A 148 -13.93 -14.88 4.80
N GLU A 149 -14.32 -13.62 4.96
CA GLU A 149 -15.04 -12.88 3.92
C GLU A 149 -14.21 -12.76 2.65
N LEU A 150 -12.92 -12.46 2.74
CA LEU A 150 -12.04 -12.41 1.56
C LEU A 150 -11.87 -13.78 0.90
N LEU A 151 -11.75 -14.86 1.68
CA LEU A 151 -11.59 -16.23 1.17
C LEU A 151 -12.83 -16.76 0.44
N ASN A 152 -14.01 -16.39 0.93
CA ASN A 152 -15.31 -16.84 0.41
C ASN A 152 -15.80 -16.04 -0.83
N ARG A 153 -15.03 -15.05 -1.29
CA ARG A 153 -15.30 -14.31 -2.53
C ARG A 153 -14.90 -15.06 -3.78
#